data_AF-A0A1V6IS04-F1
#
_entry.id   AF-A0A1V6IS04-F1
#
_cell.length_a   1.000
_cell.length_b   1.000
_cell.length_c   1.000
_cell.angle_alpha   90.00
_cell.angle_beta   90.00
_cell.angle_gamma   90.00
#
_symmetry.space_group_name_H-M   'P 1'
#
loop_
_entity.id
_entity.type
_entity.pdbx_description
1 polymer ?
#
loop_
_entity_poly.entity_id
_entity_poly.type
_entity_poly.pdbx_seq_one_letter_code
_entity_poly.pdbx_strand_id
1 'polypeptide(L)'
;MDKVQRLFHFLDETIIYFSKKQEGIDRDTYYADRDIRSILDKTINDIILCLVDIAEECLKKEGRHVPDTYRDTILACHEFLGDIVLKIAPLVKHRNEMIHQYLKINWQNIITVKGRIPAIQEYLLKVKETLGGQ
;
A
#
# COMPACT_ATOMS: atom_id res chain seq x y z
N MET A 1 5.17 -21.30 6.33
CA MET A 1 4.38 -20.11 5.96
C MET A 1 5.08 -19.47 4.79
N ASP A 2 4.42 -19.52 3.64
CA ASP A 2 4.96 -19.00 2.38
C ASP A 2 5.21 -17.48 2.47
N LYS A 3 6.17 -16.95 1.71
CA LYS A 3 6.58 -15.53 1.77
C LYS A 3 5.39 -14.61 1.51
N VAL A 4 4.55 -14.96 0.54
CA VAL A 4 3.34 -14.23 0.18
C VAL A 4 2.33 -14.19 1.33
N GLN A 5 2.13 -15.32 2.03
CA GLN A 5 1.22 -15.38 3.18
C GLN A 5 1.65 -14.44 4.31
N ARG A 6 2.96 -14.29 4.52
CA ARG A 6 3.50 -13.32 5.50
C ARG A 6 3.22 -11.89 5.08
N LEU A 7 3.37 -11.56 3.80
CA LEU A 7 3.03 -10.24 3.27
C LEU A 7 1.54 -9.92 3.44
N PHE A 8 0.65 -10.87 3.14
CA PHE A 8 -0.79 -10.67 3.36
C PHE A 8 -1.15 -10.44 4.82
N HIS A 9 -0.58 -11.24 5.72
CA HIS A 9 -0.83 -11.09 7.14
C HIS A 9 -0.33 -9.72 7.65
N PHE A 10 0.89 -9.34 7.27
CA PHE A 10 1.47 -8.05 7.62
C PHE A 10 0.61 -6.87 7.11
N LEU A 11 0.16 -6.94 5.86
CA LEU A 11 -0.65 -5.88 5.27
C LEU A 11 -2.01 -5.74 5.96
N ASP A 12 -2.66 -6.85 6.28
CA ASP A 12 -3.95 -6.86 6.99
C ASP A 12 -3.80 -6.26 8.40
N GLU A 13 -2.81 -6.71 9.17
CA GLU A 13 -2.50 -6.14 10.48
C GLU A 13 -2.19 -4.63 10.40
N THR A 14 -1.44 -4.21 9.38
CA THR A 14 -1.07 -2.81 9.18
C THR A 14 -2.29 -1.95 8.82
N ILE A 15 -3.20 -2.44 7.96
CA ILE A 15 -4.44 -1.75 7.62
C ILE A 15 -5.35 -1.61 8.85
N ILE A 16 -5.47 -2.67 9.66
CA ILE A 16 -6.23 -2.64 10.92
C ILE A 16 -5.63 -1.61 11.88
N TYR A 17 -4.30 -1.62 12.04
CA TYR A 17 -3.61 -0.68 12.92
C TYR A 17 -3.74 0.77 12.44
N PHE A 18 -3.56 1.03 11.14
CA PHE A 18 -3.80 2.35 10.53
C PHE A 18 -5.24 2.83 10.77
N SER A 19 -6.23 1.97 10.52
CA SER A 19 -7.64 2.32 10.69
C SER A 19 -7.97 2.69 12.14
N LYS A 20 -7.46 1.91 13.10
CA LYS A 20 -7.61 2.20 14.55
C LYS A 20 -6.93 3.51 14.95
N LYS A 21 -5.77 3.81 14.39
CA LYS A 21 -5.01 5.03 14.72
C LYS A 21 -5.57 6.27 14.05
N GLN A 22 -6.23 6.13 12.92
CA GLN A 22 -6.87 7.25 12.22
C GLN A 22 -8.24 7.59 12.82
N GLU A 23 -8.90 6.65 13.50
CA GLU A 23 -10.23 6.85 14.07
C GLU A 23 -10.27 8.07 15.01
N GLY A 24 -11.20 9.00 14.76
CA GLY A 24 -11.34 10.23 15.55
C GLY A 24 -10.26 11.28 15.32
N ILE A 25 -9.23 11.01 14.50
CA ILE A 25 -8.19 11.99 14.18
C ILE A 25 -8.68 12.91 13.07
N ASP A 26 -8.65 14.21 13.36
CA ASP A 26 -8.84 15.27 12.37
C ASP A 26 -7.51 15.88 11.93
N ARG A 27 -7.60 16.85 11.03
CA ARG A 27 -6.45 17.55 10.50
C ARG A 27 -5.64 18.18 11.64
N ASP A 28 -6.27 18.95 12.52
CA ASP A 28 -5.58 19.75 13.53
C ASP A 28 -4.86 18.85 14.56
N THR A 29 -5.49 17.76 14.97
CA THR A 29 -4.90 16.74 15.83
C THR A 29 -3.66 16.11 15.18
N TYR A 30 -3.72 15.78 13.90
CA TYR A 30 -2.56 15.27 13.15
C TYR A 30 -1.41 16.28 13.05
N TYR A 31 -1.69 17.58 13.00
CA TYR A 31 -0.63 18.60 13.01
C TYR A 31 -0.04 18.81 14.41
N ALA A 32 -0.88 18.77 15.45
CA ALA A 32 -0.50 19.04 16.83
C ALA A 32 0.24 17.88 17.51
N ASP A 33 -0.12 16.64 17.18
CA ASP A 33 0.47 15.44 17.78
C ASP A 33 1.52 14.83 16.82
N ARG A 34 2.78 14.90 17.25
CA ARG A 34 3.92 14.37 16.48
C ARG A 34 3.89 12.84 16.40
N ASP A 35 3.44 12.18 17.46
CA ASP A 35 3.48 10.73 17.56
C ASP A 35 2.39 10.12 16.69
N ILE A 36 1.17 10.67 16.72
CA ILE A 36 0.10 10.21 15.83
C ILE A 36 0.47 10.42 14.36
N ARG A 37 1.08 11.57 14.04
CA ARG A 37 1.60 11.83 12.69
C ARG A 37 2.61 10.79 12.27
N SER A 38 3.62 10.54 13.10
CA SER A 38 4.68 9.58 12.79
C SER A 38 4.12 8.16 12.63
N ILE A 39 3.14 7.77 13.45
CA ILE A 39 2.48 6.47 13.36
C ILE A 39 1.74 6.35 12.03
N LEU A 40 0.88 7.32 11.71
CA LEU A 40 0.07 7.25 10.50
C LEU A 40 0.93 7.31 9.23
N ASP A 41 1.91 8.21 9.17
CA ASP A 41 2.82 8.31 8.03
C ASP A 41 3.62 7.00 7.84
N LYS A 42 4.13 6.42 8.94
CA LYS A 42 4.83 5.13 8.89
C LYS A 42 3.93 4.02 8.37
N THR A 43 2.71 3.91 8.90
CA THR A 43 1.79 2.84 8.47
C THR A 43 1.37 2.97 7.00
N ILE A 44 1.22 4.19 6.48
CA ILE A 44 1.01 4.42 5.05
C ILE A 44 2.20 3.92 4.22
N ASN A 45 3.43 4.26 4.64
CA ASN A 45 4.63 3.77 3.95
C ASN A 45 4.67 2.25 3.95
N ASP A 46 4.39 1.63 5.09
CA ASP A 46 4.46 0.19 5.26
C ASP A 46 3.38 -0.53 4.42
N ILE A 47 2.17 0.03 4.32
CA ILE A 47 1.12 -0.42 3.38
C ILE A 47 1.61 -0.36 1.93
N ILE A 48 2.15 0.79 1.50
CA ILE A 48 2.58 0.99 0.11
C ILE A 48 3.72 0.04 -0.27
N LEU A 49 4.73 -0.10 0.60
CA LEU A 49 5.85 -1.01 0.34
C LEU A 49 5.40 -2.46 0.28
N CYS A 50 4.52 -2.89 1.18
CA CYS A 50 4.00 -4.25 1.15
C CYS A 50 3.19 -4.54 -0.13
N LEU A 51 2.45 -3.56 -0.65
CA LEU A 51 1.76 -3.70 -1.95
C LEU A 51 2.73 -3.90 -3.11
N VAL A 52 3.87 -3.21 -3.09
CA VAL A 52 4.95 -3.37 -4.07
C VAL A 52 5.59 -4.76 -3.93
N ASP A 53 5.92 -5.18 -2.71
CA ASP A 53 6.48 -6.52 -2.47
C ASP A 53 5.54 -7.63 -2.99
N ILE A 54 4.23 -7.49 -2.76
CA ILE A 54 3.23 -8.41 -3.29
C ILE A 54 3.23 -8.41 -4.83
N ALA A 55 3.28 -7.23 -5.45
CA ALA A 55 3.38 -7.11 -6.91
C ALA A 55 4.64 -7.80 -7.46
N GLU A 56 5.79 -7.64 -6.79
CA GLU A 56 7.01 -8.34 -7.16
C GLU A 56 6.87 -9.85 -7.08
N GLU A 57 6.25 -10.38 -6.02
CA GLU A 57 6.05 -11.82 -5.89
C GLU A 57 5.09 -12.35 -6.97
N CYS A 58 4.08 -11.59 -7.37
CA CYS A 58 3.25 -11.94 -8.52
C CYS A 58 4.06 -12.02 -9.81
N LEU A 59 4.86 -10.99 -10.11
CA LEU A 59 5.69 -10.97 -11.32
C LEU A 59 6.67 -12.13 -11.34
N LYS A 60 7.31 -12.42 -10.20
CA LYS A 60 8.25 -13.55 -10.06
C LYS A 60 7.54 -14.89 -10.29
N LYS A 61 6.33 -15.08 -9.76
CA LYS A 61 5.55 -16.31 -9.97
C LYS A 61 5.18 -16.51 -11.44
N GLU A 62 4.80 -15.44 -12.12
CA GLU A 62 4.45 -15.46 -13.56
C GLU A 62 5.67 -15.42 -14.49
N GLY A 63 6.90 -15.50 -13.95
CA GLY A 63 8.14 -15.47 -14.75
C GLY A 63 8.36 -14.14 -15.50
N ARG A 64 7.78 -13.05 -15.00
CA ARG A 64 7.90 -11.70 -15.56
C ARG A 64 9.09 -10.95 -14.96
N HIS A 65 9.62 -10.00 -15.73
CA HIS A 65 10.63 -9.07 -15.25
C HIS A 65 10.04 -8.12 -14.19
N VAL A 66 10.80 -7.84 -13.13
CA VAL A 66 10.45 -6.86 -12.09
C VAL A 66 11.05 -5.50 -12.48
N PRO A 67 10.22 -4.48 -12.78
CA PRO A 67 10.69 -3.15 -13.12
C PRO A 67 11.48 -2.46 -11.99
N ASP A 68 12.28 -1.46 -12.35
CA ASP A 68 13.11 -0.70 -11.40
C ASP A 68 12.31 0.29 -10.53
N THR A 69 11.12 0.70 -10.98
CA THR A 69 10.29 1.65 -10.24
C THR A 69 9.08 0.94 -9.61
N TYR A 70 8.81 1.24 -8.35
CA TYR A 70 7.68 0.70 -7.61
C TYR A 70 6.33 0.90 -8.30
N ARG A 71 6.15 2.04 -8.97
CA ARG A 71 4.92 2.33 -9.72
C ARG A 71 4.79 1.35 -10.89
N ASP A 72 5.87 1.15 -11.62
CA ASP A 72 5.88 0.27 -12.79
C ASP A 72 5.78 -1.20 -12.36
N THR A 73 6.33 -1.58 -11.20
CA THR A 73 6.13 -2.90 -10.60
C THR A 73 4.65 -3.23 -10.40
N ILE A 74 3.88 -2.29 -9.85
CA ILE A 74 2.42 -2.48 -9.68
C ILE A 74 1.72 -2.51 -11.03
N LEU A 75 2.08 -1.62 -11.97
CA LEU A 75 1.45 -1.57 -13.30
C LEU A 75 1.75 -2.79 -14.16
N ALA A 76 2.95 -3.39 -14.03
CA ALA A 76 3.31 -4.61 -14.73
C ALA A 76 2.40 -5.80 -14.35
N CYS A 77 1.70 -5.69 -13.23
CA CYS A 77 0.69 -6.67 -12.82
C CYS A 77 -0.66 -6.56 -13.54
N HIS A 78 -0.84 -5.57 -14.43
CA HIS A 78 -2.10 -5.33 -15.13
C HIS A 78 -2.60 -6.55 -15.91
N GLU A 79 -1.70 -7.31 -16.53
CA GLU A 79 -2.06 -8.49 -17.33
C GLU A 79 -2.81 -9.56 -16.52
N PHE A 80 -2.47 -9.74 -15.24
CA PHE A 80 -3.02 -10.81 -14.40
C PHE A 80 -3.95 -10.31 -13.27
N LEU A 81 -3.84 -9.03 -12.87
CA LEU A 81 -4.74 -8.43 -11.87
C LEU A 81 -5.81 -7.49 -12.49
N GLY A 82 -5.65 -7.12 -13.76
CA GLY A 82 -6.53 -6.20 -14.48
C GLY A 82 -6.46 -4.76 -13.95
N ASP A 83 -7.51 -3.98 -14.22
CA ASP A 83 -7.55 -2.53 -13.99
C ASP A 83 -7.40 -2.09 -12.52
N ILE A 84 -7.48 -3.01 -11.55
CA ILE A 84 -7.28 -2.68 -10.14
C ILE A 84 -5.90 -2.05 -9.91
N VAL A 85 -4.88 -2.48 -10.65
CA VAL A 85 -3.52 -1.95 -10.53
C VAL A 85 -3.44 -0.47 -10.86
N LEU A 86 -4.33 0.04 -11.73
CA LEU A 86 -4.42 1.46 -12.08
C LEU A 86 -4.93 2.30 -10.90
N LYS A 87 -5.70 1.71 -9.98
CA LYS A 87 -6.15 2.37 -8.74
C LYS A 87 -5.07 2.33 -7.64
N ILE A 88 -4.20 1.33 -7.66
CA ILE A 88 -3.16 1.13 -6.63
C ILE A 88 -1.85 1.83 -6.98
N ALA A 89 -1.39 1.78 -8.23
CA ALA A 89 -0.12 2.36 -8.66
C ALA A 89 0.07 3.84 -8.27
N PRO A 90 -0.96 4.71 -8.29
CA PRO A 90 -0.82 6.09 -7.82
C PRO A 90 -0.43 6.22 -6.34
N LEU A 91 -0.74 5.23 -5.50
CA LEU A 91 -0.42 5.27 -4.07
C LEU A 91 1.09 5.34 -3.81
N VAL A 92 1.89 4.75 -4.69
CA VAL A 92 3.37 4.77 -4.62
C VAL A 92 3.91 6.20 -4.62
N LYS A 93 3.23 7.15 -5.28
CA LYS A 93 3.64 8.56 -5.30
C LYS A 93 3.67 9.16 -3.89
N HIS A 94 2.77 8.74 -3.01
CA HIS A 94 2.70 9.25 -1.63
C HIS A 94 3.94 8.89 -0.81
N ARG A 95 4.59 7.76 -1.10
CA ARG A 95 5.89 7.42 -0.53
C ARG A 95 6.96 8.43 -0.94
N ASN A 96 7.02 8.79 -2.22
CA ASN A 96 8.02 9.75 -2.71
C ASN A 96 7.82 11.13 -2.07
N GLU A 97 6.56 11.52 -1.85
CA GLU A 97 6.22 12.76 -1.14
C GLU A 97 6.63 12.69 0.34
N MET A 98 6.38 11.57 1.04
CA MET A 98 6.75 11.39 2.46
C MET A 98 8.25 11.30 2.70
N ILE A 99 9.01 10.66 1.81
CA ILE A 99 10.47 10.48 1.96
C ILE A 99 11.23 11.72 1.50
N HIS A 100 10.83 12.38 0.40
CA HIS A 100 11.61 13.50 -0.12
C HIS A 100 11.13 14.87 0.38
N GLN A 101 9.88 14.99 0.84
CA GLN A 101 9.34 16.24 1.35
C GLN A 101 9.17 16.18 2.88
N TYR A 102 10.24 15.89 3.61
CA TYR A 102 10.29 15.91 5.09
C TYR A 102 9.64 17.15 5.74
N LEU A 103 9.41 18.22 4.98
CA LEU A 103 8.82 19.49 5.39
C LEU A 103 7.33 19.66 5.04
N LYS A 104 6.74 18.82 4.18
CA LYS A 104 5.31 18.89 3.81
C LYS A 104 4.53 17.79 4.49
N ILE A 105 3.99 18.16 5.65
CA ILE A 105 2.99 17.42 6.42
C ILE A 105 1.79 17.14 5.50
N ASN A 106 1.48 15.86 5.26
CA ASN A 106 0.61 15.46 4.16
C ASN A 106 -0.65 14.73 4.65
N TRP A 107 -1.53 15.47 5.34
CA TRP A 107 -2.87 15.00 5.72
C TRP A 107 -3.66 14.42 4.53
N GLN A 108 -3.39 14.92 3.32
CA GLN A 108 -4.01 14.40 2.09
C GLN A 108 -3.62 12.94 1.82
N ASN A 109 -2.43 12.49 2.21
CA ASN A 109 -2.04 11.07 2.10
C ASN A 109 -2.91 10.19 2.99
N ILE A 110 -3.23 10.65 4.20
CA ILE A 110 -4.11 9.95 5.16
C ILE A 110 -5.49 9.74 4.53
N ILE A 111 -6.09 10.83 4.01
CA ILE A 111 -7.38 10.77 3.34
C ILE A 111 -7.32 9.84 2.13
N THR A 112 -6.25 9.95 1.33
CA THR A 112 -6.14 9.19 0.09
C THR A 112 -6.00 7.69 0.35
N VAL A 113 -5.12 7.28 1.26
CA VAL A 113 -4.96 5.86 1.61
C VAL A 113 -6.23 5.32 2.24
N LYS A 114 -6.84 6.05 3.18
CA LYS A 114 -8.13 5.67 3.78
C LYS A 114 -9.21 5.43 2.71
N GLY A 115 -9.36 6.36 1.77
CA GLY A 115 -10.32 6.22 0.66
C GLY A 115 -9.98 5.09 -0.32
N ARG A 116 -8.76 4.56 -0.30
CA ARG A 116 -8.27 3.49 -1.18
C ARG A 116 -8.22 2.12 -0.50
N ILE A 117 -8.53 2.01 0.80
CA ILE A 117 -8.61 0.72 1.51
C ILE A 117 -9.50 -0.30 0.77
N PRO A 118 -10.71 0.04 0.27
CA PRO A 118 -11.53 -0.92 -0.46
C PRO A 118 -10.85 -1.43 -1.74
N ALA A 119 -10.11 -0.56 -2.45
CA ALA A 119 -9.35 -0.95 -3.64
C ALA A 119 -8.14 -1.82 -3.26
N ILE A 120 -7.50 -1.56 -2.13
CA ILE A 120 -6.41 -2.41 -1.61
C ILE A 120 -6.95 -3.81 -1.27
N GLN A 121 -8.13 -3.90 -0.66
CA GLN A 121 -8.77 -5.18 -0.38
C GLN A 121 -9.14 -5.92 -1.67
N GLU A 122 -9.72 -5.24 -2.66
CA GLU A 122 -9.99 -5.80 -3.99
C GLU A 122 -8.70 -6.32 -4.66
N TYR A 123 -7.61 -5.54 -4.59
CA TYR A 123 -6.30 -5.94 -5.10
C TYR A 123 -5.83 -7.25 -4.44
N LEU A 124 -5.91 -7.36 -3.11
CA LEU A 124 -5.48 -8.56 -2.39
C LEU A 124 -6.32 -9.79 -2.71
N LEU A 125 -7.62 -9.63 -2.97
CA LEU A 125 -8.47 -10.74 -3.39
C LEU A 125 -7.99 -11.29 -4.74
N LYS A 126 -7.77 -10.42 -5.73
CA LYS A 126 -7.27 -10.85 -7.04
C LYS A 126 -5.89 -11.49 -6.97
N VAL A 127 -4.99 -10.91 -6.19
CA VAL A 127 -3.66 -11.50 -5.97
C VAL A 127 -3.80 -12.90 -5.36
N LYS A 128 -4.68 -13.10 -4.36
CA LYS A 128 -4.91 -14.43 -3.77
C LYS A 128 -5.45 -15.43 -4.80
N GLU A 129 -6.32 -15.00 -5.72
CA GLU A 129 -6.82 -15.84 -6.80
C GLU A 129 -5.69 -16.24 -7.77
N THR A 130 -4.85 -15.30 -8.20
CA THR A 130 -3.69 -15.57 -9.07
C THR A 130 -2.63 -16.44 -8.37
N LEU A 131 -2.37 -16.21 -7.09
CA LEU A 131 -1.32 -16.91 -6.35
C LEU A 131 -1.79 -18.26 -5.78
N GLY A 132 -3.07 -18.44 -5.47
CA GLY A 132 -3.65 -19.66 -4.91
C GLY A 132 -4.29 -20.62 -5.91
N GLY A 133 -4.45 -20.22 -7.18
CA GLY A 133 -5.08 -21.02 -8.23
C GLY A 133 -4.19 -22.07 -8.92
N GLN A 134 -3.26 -22.71 -8.22
CA GLN A 134 -2.47 -23.85 -8.74
C GLN A 134 -2.63 -25.09 -7.87
#